data_AF-A0AAN7P1G5-F1
#
_entry.id   AF-A0AAN7P1G5-F1
#
_cell.length_a   1.000
_cell.length_b   1.000
_cell.length_c   1.000
_cell.angle_alpha   90.00
_cell.angle_beta   90.00
_cell.angle_gamma   90.00
#
_symmetry.space_group_name_H-M   'P 1'
#
loop_
_entity.id
_entity.type
_entity.pdbx_description
1 polymer ?
#
loop_
_entity_poly.entity_id
_entity_poly.type
_entity_poly.pdbx_seq_one_letter_code
_entity_poly.pdbx_strand_id
1 'polypeptide(L)'
;MNLVGFNSTLSSMSSRIEFIDVQDQYTYSEDLTCKYNIIDYDIQEGDRIAIFKLGWQYIKDYVLFEWVPQNVDHNFVVFNKHYLPKNTTDIYQFCFISAENDVQGASELFHFVEKPRNLSNLSLYSISDINEDRETLILKEENEFLRNTLKVISGEQKANDYNNDIENLKKVTSELRVTLTNQQNQIKDLHLTVSNWCIDYKALQKEKENLENICENLKKCFQKHLNYMCIDFGEFESMPPFPFAKYPVLE
;
A
#
# COMPACT_ATOMS: atom_id res chain seq x y z
N MET A 1 -7.33 31.06 6.84
CA MET A 1 -6.88 31.48 8.19
C MET A 1 -6.72 30.24 9.02
N ASN A 2 -5.49 29.93 9.42
CA ASN A 2 -5.09 29.31 10.69
C ASN A 2 -3.56 29.27 10.68
N LEU A 3 -2.98 30.46 10.82
CA LEU A 3 -1.59 30.67 11.22
C LEU A 3 -1.60 30.70 12.74
N VAL A 4 -1.44 29.54 13.39
CA VAL A 4 -1.22 29.49 14.84
C VAL A 4 -0.14 28.45 15.13
N GLY A 5 1.07 28.93 15.41
CA GLY A 5 1.81 28.42 16.57
C GLY A 5 2.83 27.29 16.41
N PHE A 6 3.40 27.02 15.23
CA PHE A 6 4.38 25.91 15.10
C PHE A 6 5.67 26.09 15.93
N ASN A 7 6.08 27.34 16.20
CA ASN A 7 7.27 27.61 17.04
C ASN A 7 7.02 27.40 18.55
N SER A 8 5.77 27.29 19.00
CA SER A 8 5.43 27.07 20.41
C SER A 8 5.07 25.61 20.73
N THR A 9 4.81 24.78 19.73
CA THR A 9 4.40 23.39 19.94
C THR A 9 5.55 22.41 20.09
N LEU A 10 6.73 22.64 19.50
CA LEU A 10 7.86 21.71 19.66
C LEU A 10 8.39 21.67 21.11
N SER A 11 8.29 22.77 21.86
CA SER A 11 8.69 22.83 23.28
C SER A 11 7.66 22.28 24.27
N SER A 12 6.46 21.92 23.80
CA SER A 12 5.35 21.42 24.65
C SER A 12 4.89 20.00 24.26
N MET A 13 5.49 19.39 23.25
CA MET A 13 5.17 18.00 22.90
C MET A 13 5.85 17.08 23.91
N SER A 14 5.07 16.19 24.53
CA SER A 14 5.64 15.00 25.15
C SER A 14 6.33 14.20 24.05
N SER A 15 7.65 14.32 23.97
CA SER A 15 8.44 13.60 22.96
C SER A 15 8.29 12.11 23.24
N ARG A 16 7.62 11.39 22.33
CA ARG A 16 7.46 9.94 22.43
C ARG A 16 8.67 9.20 21.86
N ILE A 17 9.46 9.92 21.07
CA ILE A 17 10.72 9.48 20.47
C ILE A 17 11.82 10.46 20.89
N GLU A 18 12.98 9.94 21.24
CA GLU A 18 14.17 10.73 21.60
C GLU A 18 15.31 10.40 20.63
N PHE A 19 16.01 11.41 20.12
CA PHE A 19 17.17 11.18 19.25
C PHE A 19 18.45 11.09 20.08
N ILE A 20 19.28 10.07 19.81
CA ILE A 20 20.49 9.77 20.57
C ILE A 20 21.74 10.16 19.77
N ASP A 21 22.78 10.64 20.46
CA ASP A 21 24.09 11.01 19.89
C ASP A 21 24.00 12.04 18.76
N VAL A 22 23.02 12.95 18.82
CA VAL A 22 22.88 14.01 17.81
C VAL A 22 24.10 14.94 17.90
N GLN A 23 24.81 15.10 16.79
CA GLN A 23 25.98 15.96 16.70
C GLN A 23 25.57 17.33 16.17
N ASP A 24 26.23 18.39 16.63
CA ASP A 24 26.04 19.74 16.07
C ASP A 24 26.42 19.81 14.58
N GLN A 25 27.30 18.92 14.13
CA GLN A 25 27.88 18.87 12.80
C GLN A 25 27.95 17.45 12.25
N TYR A 26 27.49 17.28 11.01
CA TYR A 26 27.63 16.04 10.27
C TYR A 26 28.37 16.27 8.96
N THR A 27 29.23 15.34 8.57
CA THR A 27 29.86 15.43 7.26
C THR A 27 28.95 14.89 6.16
N TYR A 28 28.83 15.62 5.05
CA TYR A 28 28.12 15.12 3.87
C TYR A 28 28.96 14.15 3.00
N SER A 29 30.18 13.79 3.45
CA SER A 29 31.10 12.89 2.73
C SER A 29 30.87 11.40 3.03
N GLU A 30 30.12 11.09 4.08
CA GLU A 30 29.86 9.74 4.60
C GLU A 30 28.36 9.58 4.87
N ASP A 31 27.89 8.33 4.95
CA ASP A 31 26.47 8.07 5.22
C ASP A 31 26.13 8.50 6.66
N LEU A 32 24.98 9.12 6.84
CA LEU A 32 24.56 9.69 8.12
C LEU A 32 23.69 8.69 8.87
N THR A 33 24.20 8.19 9.99
CA THR A 33 23.42 7.31 10.88
C THR A 33 22.71 8.16 11.93
N CYS A 34 21.39 8.07 11.97
CA CYS A 34 20.54 8.72 12.96
C CYS A 34 20.02 7.66 13.93
N LYS A 35 20.38 7.76 15.20
CA LYS A 35 19.91 6.86 16.26
C LYS A 35 18.79 7.51 17.04
N TYR A 36 17.87 6.70 17.53
CA TYR A 36 16.75 7.16 18.33
C TYR A 36 16.40 6.13 19.42
N ASN A 37 15.59 6.54 20.38
CA ASN A 37 15.00 5.70 21.41
C ASN A 37 13.49 5.91 21.41
N ILE A 38 12.78 4.84 21.67
CA ILE A 38 11.32 4.84 21.71
C ILE A 38 10.92 4.88 23.18
N ILE A 39 10.16 5.90 23.58
CA ILE A 39 9.74 6.11 24.98
C ILE A 39 8.34 5.55 25.20
N ASP A 40 7.36 6.01 24.43
CA ASP A 40 5.94 5.65 24.57
C ASP A 40 5.22 5.71 23.21
N TYR A 41 5.68 4.88 22.28
CA TYR A 41 5.20 4.83 20.90
C TYR A 41 5.38 3.43 20.28
N ASP A 42 4.38 2.97 19.54
CA ASP A 42 4.42 1.69 18.84
C ASP A 42 4.70 1.91 17.35
N ILE A 43 5.82 1.38 16.83
CA ILE A 43 6.21 1.54 15.43
C ILE A 43 5.15 0.94 14.49
N GLN A 44 4.72 1.72 13.51
CA GLN A 44 3.77 1.33 12.46
C GLN A 44 4.42 1.33 11.07
N GLU A 45 3.79 0.61 10.14
CA GLU A 45 4.11 0.75 8.72
C GLU A 45 3.78 2.16 8.24
N GLY A 46 4.76 2.84 7.65
CA GLY A 46 4.63 4.24 7.22
C GLY A 46 5.27 5.26 8.17
N ASP A 47 5.83 4.82 9.29
CA ASP A 47 6.66 5.67 10.13
C ASP A 47 8.00 5.98 9.48
N ARG A 48 8.48 7.21 9.64
CA ARG A 48 9.70 7.69 8.98
C ARG A 48 10.41 8.74 9.81
N ILE A 49 11.73 8.78 9.66
CA ILE A 49 12.55 9.86 10.20
C ILE A 49 12.95 10.74 9.03
N ALA A 50 12.69 12.04 9.17
CA ALA A 50 12.96 13.01 8.12
C ALA A 50 13.92 14.09 8.61
N ILE A 51 14.74 14.58 7.69
CA ILE A 51 15.61 15.74 7.89
C ILE A 51 14.86 16.96 7.38
N PHE A 52 14.62 17.93 8.25
CA PHE A 52 14.03 19.21 7.89
C PHE A 52 15.04 20.33 7.97
N LYS A 53 14.89 21.34 7.10
CA LYS A 53 15.58 22.62 7.25
C LYS A 53 14.86 23.45 8.32
N LEU A 54 15.63 24.12 9.19
CA LEU A 54 15.10 25.00 10.22
C LEU A 54 14.12 26.02 9.62
N GLY A 55 12.97 26.20 10.29
CA GLY A 55 11.89 27.08 9.82
C GLY A 55 10.90 26.41 8.86
N TRP A 56 10.93 25.08 8.74
CA TRP A 56 9.89 24.30 8.07
C TRP A 56 8.50 24.58 8.67
N GLN A 57 7.46 24.56 7.84
CA GLN A 57 6.08 24.86 8.26
C GLN A 57 5.13 23.69 8.05
N TYR A 58 5.44 22.84 7.07
CA TYR A 58 4.63 21.70 6.70
C TYR A 58 5.48 20.43 6.67
N ILE A 59 4.85 19.29 6.89
CA ILE A 59 5.52 17.98 6.88
C ILE A 59 6.11 17.65 5.51
N LYS A 60 5.50 18.17 4.44
CA LYS A 60 6.01 18.06 3.06
C LYS A 60 7.30 18.84 2.81
N ASP A 61 7.74 19.70 3.74
CA ASP A 61 8.96 20.50 3.60
C ASP A 61 10.23 19.70 4.00
N TYR A 62 10.11 18.37 4.13
CA TYR A 62 11.25 17.50 4.40
C TYR A 62 12.27 17.58 3.26
N VAL A 63 13.54 17.46 3.61
CA VAL A 63 14.66 17.41 2.65
C VAL A 63 14.93 15.98 2.24
N LEU A 64 15.02 15.09 3.22
CA LEU A 64 15.19 13.65 3.07
C LEU A 64 14.36 12.94 4.11
N PHE A 65 13.99 11.70 3.84
CA PHE A 65 13.42 10.81 4.85
C PHE A 65 13.90 9.39 4.61
N GLU A 66 13.93 8.62 5.69
CA GLU A 66 14.14 7.17 5.66
C GLU A 66 13.02 6.50 6.44
N TRP A 67 12.55 5.37 5.93
CA TRP A 67 11.52 4.57 6.61
C TRP A 67 12.10 3.95 7.88
N VAL A 68 11.30 3.96 8.93
CA VAL A 68 11.64 3.31 10.19
C VAL A 68 11.51 1.80 10.03
N PRO A 69 12.55 1.00 10.35
CA PRO A 69 12.43 -0.45 10.31
C PRO A 69 11.46 -0.94 11.39
N GLN A 70 10.61 -1.90 11.06
CA GLN A 70 9.65 -2.49 12.00
C GLN A 70 10.30 -3.39 13.07
N ASN A 71 11.60 -3.70 12.93
CA ASN A 71 12.33 -4.53 13.88
C ASN A 71 12.83 -3.68 15.06
N VAL A 72 12.34 -4.00 16.26
CA VAL A 72 12.65 -3.31 17.54
C VAL A 72 14.15 -3.33 17.89
N ASP A 73 14.94 -4.22 17.26
CA ASP A 73 16.38 -4.32 17.50
C ASP A 73 17.21 -3.23 16.78
N HIS A 74 16.60 -2.47 15.86
CA HIS A 74 17.27 -1.46 15.04
C HIS A 74 16.71 -0.05 15.25
N ASN A 75 17.09 0.58 16.36
CA ASN A 75 16.71 1.97 16.65
C ASN A 75 17.61 3.00 15.94
N PHE A 76 17.89 2.77 14.65
CA PHE A 76 18.63 3.71 13.82
C PHE A 76 18.19 3.65 12.35
N VAL A 77 18.36 4.76 11.65
CA VAL A 77 18.19 4.85 10.19
C VAL A 77 19.48 5.41 9.57
N VAL A 78 19.73 5.09 8.31
CA VAL A 78 20.94 5.53 7.59
C VAL A 78 20.54 6.32 6.36
N PHE A 79 20.90 7.60 6.34
CA PHE A 79 20.72 8.48 5.20
C PHE A 79 21.93 8.39 4.27
N ASN A 80 21.68 8.13 3.00
CA ASN A 80 22.72 7.99 2.00
C ASN A 80 23.41 9.33 1.68
N LYS A 81 24.74 9.36 1.76
CA LYS A 81 25.59 10.55 1.54
C LYS A 81 25.38 11.26 0.21
N HIS A 82 24.90 10.56 -0.81
CA HIS A 82 24.69 11.14 -2.13
C HIS A 82 23.56 12.17 -2.14
N TYR A 83 22.59 12.02 -1.24
CA TYR A 83 21.42 12.89 -1.13
C TYR A 83 21.54 13.94 -0.03
N LEU A 84 22.52 13.81 0.88
CA LEU A 84 22.74 14.78 1.94
C LEU A 84 22.98 16.20 1.38
N PRO A 85 22.46 17.26 2.03
CA PRO A 85 22.72 18.64 1.64
C PRO A 85 24.22 18.95 1.62
N LYS A 86 24.70 19.50 0.49
CA LYS A 86 26.12 19.84 0.27
C LYS A 86 26.28 21.34 0.12
N ASN A 87 27.38 21.89 0.64
CA ASN A 87 27.74 23.30 0.49
C ASN A 87 26.63 24.28 0.91
N THR A 88 25.84 23.92 1.92
CA THR A 88 24.82 24.78 2.50
C THR A 88 25.27 25.27 3.88
N THR A 89 24.88 26.49 4.24
CA THR A 89 25.02 27.02 5.61
C THR A 89 23.71 26.90 6.39
N ASP A 90 22.84 26.00 5.93
CA ASP A 90 21.51 25.79 6.49
C ASP A 90 21.61 24.92 7.74
N ILE A 91 20.69 25.17 8.67
CA ILE A 91 20.54 24.39 9.90
C ILE A 91 19.41 23.39 9.68
N TYR A 92 19.59 22.18 10.17
CA TYR A 92 18.71 21.04 10.00
C TYR A 92 18.34 20.41 11.33
N GLN A 93 17.29 19.59 11.31
CA GLN A 93 16.78 18.85 12.46
C GLN A 93 16.22 17.52 11.98
N PHE A 94 16.40 16.45 12.76
CA PHE A 94 15.66 15.21 12.55
C PHE A 94 14.29 15.32 13.20
N CYS A 95 13.26 14.84 12.51
CA CYS A 95 11.92 14.71 13.05
C CYS A 95 11.41 13.30 12.79
N PHE A 96 10.86 12.66 13.82
CA PHE A 96 10.13 11.42 13.68
C PHE A 96 8.70 11.74 13.27
N ILE A 97 8.24 11.19 12.16
CA ILE A 97 6.91 11.39 11.61
C ILE A 97 6.20 10.04 11.60
N SER A 98 5.05 9.99 12.25
CA SER A 98 4.14 8.83 12.23
C SER A 98 3.48 8.63 10.87
N ALA A 99 2.93 7.45 10.63
CA ALA A 99 2.15 7.12 9.43
C ALA A 99 0.99 8.10 9.17
N GLU A 100 0.40 8.65 10.23
CA GLU A 100 -0.69 9.64 10.15
C GLU A 100 -0.21 11.06 9.81
N ASN A 101 1.11 11.25 9.68
CA ASN A 101 1.77 12.55 9.50
C ASN A 101 1.65 13.43 10.75
N ASP A 102 1.86 12.87 11.93
CA ASP A 102 2.10 13.64 13.14
C ASP A 102 3.56 13.51 13.58
N VAL A 103 4.13 14.61 14.10
CA VAL A 103 5.51 14.65 14.59
C VAL A 103 5.55 14.14 16.03
N GLN A 104 6.27 13.03 16.25
CA GLN A 104 6.33 12.33 17.53
C GLN A 104 7.61 12.63 18.33
N GLY A 105 8.58 13.27 17.69
CA GLY A 105 9.83 13.71 18.31
C GLY A 105 10.66 14.54 17.33
N ALA A 106 11.51 15.40 17.88
CA ALA A 106 12.43 16.23 17.10
C ALA A 106 13.80 16.31 17.81
N SER A 107 14.89 16.27 17.03
CA SER A 107 16.25 16.28 17.56
C SER A 107 16.74 17.67 17.93
N GLU A 108 17.97 17.75 18.43
CA GLU A 108 18.73 19.01 18.43
C GLU A 108 19.08 19.46 17.00
N LEU A 109 19.43 20.74 16.86
CA LEU A 109 19.74 21.36 15.57
C LEU A 109 21.19 21.05 15.16
N PHE A 110 21.41 20.77 13.87
CA PHE A 110 22.72 20.47 13.33
C PHE A 110 22.93 21.07 11.93
N HIS A 111 24.15 21.05 11.42
CA HIS A 111 24.46 21.48 10.05
C HIS A 111 25.42 20.52 9.35
N PHE A 112 25.41 20.56 8.01
CA PHE A 112 26.28 19.72 7.21
C PHE A 112 27.58 20.45 6.86
N VAL A 113 28.72 19.78 7.08
CA VAL A 113 30.06 20.31 6.82
C VAL A 113 30.83 19.42 5.84
N GLU A 114 31.73 20.03 5.07
CA GLU A 114 32.72 19.23 4.33
C GLU A 114 33.70 18.64 5.34
N LYS A 115 34.06 17.36 5.18
CA LYS A 115 35.14 16.79 6.00
C LYS A 115 36.41 17.59 5.67
N PRO A 116 37.07 18.26 6.63
CA PRO A 116 38.36 18.86 6.34
C PRO A 116 39.26 17.74 5.86
N ARG A 117 39.87 17.92 4.67
CA ARG A 117 40.94 17.04 4.24
C ARG A 117 42.03 17.16 5.30
N ASN A 118 42.12 16.18 6.18
CA ASN A 118 43.22 16.04 7.12
C ASN A 118 44.51 15.94 6.31
N LEU A 119 45.15 17.10 6.09
CA LEU A 119 46.53 17.24 5.62
C LEU A 119 47.52 16.88 6.75
N SER A 120 47.10 16.09 7.74
CA SER A 120 47.85 15.79 8.96
C SER A 120 48.75 14.55 8.85
N ASN A 121 49.07 14.10 7.63
CA ASN A 121 50.10 13.08 7.39
C ASN A 121 51.27 13.59 6.52
N LEU A 122 51.39 14.89 6.25
CA LEU A 122 52.58 15.43 5.57
C LEU A 122 53.59 15.95 6.60
N SER A 123 54.10 15.04 7.44
CA SER A 123 55.28 15.35 8.25
C SER A 123 56.51 15.28 7.34
N LEU A 124 57.09 16.45 7.11
CA LEU A 124 58.46 16.71 6.70
C LEU A 124 59.42 15.56 7.03
N TYR A 125 59.85 14.82 6.01
CA TYR A 125 61.17 14.20 5.98
C TYR A 125 61.87 14.64 4.71
N SER A 126 62.62 15.73 4.82
CA SER A 126 63.77 15.96 3.98
C SER A 126 64.86 14.95 4.38
N ILE A 127 65.34 14.15 3.41
CA ILE A 127 66.73 13.74 3.16
C ILE A 127 66.72 12.46 2.29
N SER A 128 67.44 12.54 1.16
CA SER A 128 67.99 11.49 0.26
C SER A 128 67.22 11.10 -1.04
N ASP A 129 67.49 11.90 -2.09
CA ASP A 129 67.11 11.79 -3.51
C ASP A 129 67.66 10.57 -4.28
N ILE A 130 67.70 9.34 -3.74
CA ILE A 130 68.26 8.18 -4.50
C ILE A 130 67.35 6.93 -4.49
N ASN A 131 66.31 6.86 -3.66
CA ASN A 131 65.47 5.64 -3.55
C ASN A 131 64.01 5.79 -4.04
N GLU A 132 63.55 7.02 -4.34
CA GLU A 132 62.15 7.30 -4.69
C GLU A 132 61.70 6.66 -6.02
N ASP A 133 62.57 6.53 -7.01
CA ASP A 133 62.15 6.08 -8.35
C ASP A 133 61.71 4.61 -8.40
N ARG A 134 62.31 3.72 -7.58
CA ARG A 134 61.87 2.31 -7.52
C ARG A 134 60.63 2.13 -6.68
N GLU A 135 60.57 2.81 -5.54
CA GLU A 135 59.43 2.70 -4.62
C GLU A 135 58.17 3.32 -5.24
N THR A 136 58.28 4.46 -5.91
CA THR A 136 57.17 5.08 -6.65
C THR A 136 56.71 4.26 -7.86
N LEU A 137 57.61 3.51 -8.51
CA LEU A 137 57.26 2.60 -9.61
C LEU A 137 56.45 1.41 -9.10
N ILE A 138 56.89 0.77 -8.01
CA ILE A 138 56.18 -0.36 -7.39
C ILE A 138 54.80 0.10 -6.90
N LEU A 139 54.73 1.26 -6.23
CA LEU A 139 53.46 1.82 -5.75
C LEU A 139 52.52 2.19 -6.90
N LYS A 140 53.03 2.59 -8.07
CA LYS A 140 52.21 2.83 -9.27
C LYS A 140 51.63 1.53 -9.83
N GLU A 141 52.45 0.49 -9.94
CA GLU A 141 52.04 -0.82 -10.44
C GLU A 141 50.98 -1.46 -9.52
N GLU A 142 51.18 -1.37 -8.21
CA GLU A 142 50.20 -1.84 -7.21
C GLU A 142 48.89 -1.03 -7.25
N ASN A 143 48.97 0.30 -7.39
CA ASN A 143 47.78 1.13 -7.56
C ASN A 143 47.02 0.81 -8.86
N GLU A 144 47.71 0.51 -9.95
CA GLU A 144 47.10 0.11 -11.21
C GLU A 144 46.39 -1.25 -11.07
N PHE A 145 47.04 -2.21 -10.42
CA PHE A 145 46.47 -3.51 -10.12
C PHE A 145 45.21 -3.42 -9.24
N LEU A 146 45.26 -2.61 -8.17
CA LEU A 146 44.12 -2.38 -7.29
C LEU A 146 42.96 -1.69 -8.02
N ARG A 147 43.25 -0.72 -8.89
CA ARG A 147 42.24 -0.06 -9.74
C ARG A 147 41.59 -1.04 -10.71
N ASN A 148 42.37 -1.91 -11.34
CA ASN A 148 41.84 -2.93 -12.24
C ASN A 148 40.99 -3.96 -11.49
N THR A 149 41.44 -4.40 -10.31
CA THR A 149 40.68 -5.33 -9.46
C THR A 149 39.36 -4.71 -8.97
N LEU A 150 39.39 -3.45 -8.52
CA LEU A 150 38.17 -2.72 -8.13
C LEU A 150 37.21 -2.52 -9.32
N LYS A 151 37.73 -2.26 -10.52
CA LYS A 151 36.90 -2.07 -11.72
C LYS A 151 36.14 -3.36 -12.09
N VAL A 152 36.81 -4.50 -12.04
CA VAL A 152 36.23 -5.82 -12.32
C VAL A 152 35.21 -6.20 -11.24
N ILE A 153 35.53 -6.03 -9.96
CA ILE A 153 34.66 -6.45 -8.85
C ILE A 153 33.45 -5.50 -8.66
N SER A 154 33.63 -4.19 -8.79
CA SER A 154 32.58 -3.23 -8.40
C SER A 154 31.69 -2.75 -9.56
N GLY A 155 32.25 -2.65 -10.78
CA GLY A 155 31.55 -2.10 -11.92
C GLY A 155 30.79 -3.15 -12.72
N GLU A 156 31.46 -4.24 -13.06
CA GLU A 156 30.89 -5.25 -13.97
C GLU A 156 29.88 -6.15 -13.26
N GLN A 157 30.18 -6.58 -12.03
CA GLN A 157 29.32 -7.50 -11.30
C GLN A 157 27.98 -6.84 -10.91
N LYS A 158 28.02 -5.63 -10.35
CA LYS A 158 26.80 -4.88 -10.00
C LYS A 158 25.97 -4.50 -11.22
N ALA A 159 26.61 -4.09 -12.32
CA ALA A 159 25.89 -3.78 -13.56
C ALA A 159 25.21 -5.01 -14.15
N ASN A 160 25.83 -6.19 -14.03
CA ASN A 160 25.25 -7.45 -14.50
C ASN A 160 24.04 -7.87 -13.65
N ASP A 161 24.13 -7.73 -12.32
CA ASP A 161 23.03 -8.02 -11.40
C ASP A 161 21.81 -7.14 -11.70
N TYR A 162 22.01 -5.82 -11.87
CA TYR A 162 20.92 -4.91 -12.24
C TYR A 162 20.31 -5.21 -13.61
N ASN A 163 21.12 -5.62 -14.60
CA ASN A 163 20.61 -5.98 -15.91
C ASN A 163 19.72 -7.23 -15.84
N ASN A 164 20.11 -8.23 -15.06
CA ASN A 164 19.32 -9.43 -14.82
C ASN A 164 18.00 -9.11 -14.09
N ASP A 165 18.03 -8.23 -13.09
CA ASP A 165 16.83 -7.77 -12.39
C ASP A 165 15.89 -7.00 -13.34
N ILE A 166 16.42 -6.13 -14.21
CA ILE A 166 15.63 -5.43 -15.21
C ILE A 166 14.97 -6.40 -16.19
N GLU A 167 15.67 -7.47 -16.59
CA GLU A 167 15.11 -8.49 -17.47
C GLU A 167 13.98 -9.29 -16.78
N ASN A 168 14.20 -9.72 -15.54
CA ASN A 168 13.20 -10.40 -14.72
C ASN A 168 11.97 -9.51 -14.48
N LEU A 169 12.17 -8.25 -14.13
CA LEU A 169 11.08 -7.28 -13.95
C LEU A 169 10.29 -7.06 -15.24
N LYS A 170 10.97 -6.96 -16.39
CA LYS A 170 10.30 -6.86 -17.70
C LYS A 170 9.45 -8.09 -17.99
N LYS A 171 9.96 -9.29 -17.70
CA LYS A 171 9.24 -10.55 -17.88
C LYS A 171 7.98 -10.59 -17.00
N VAL A 172 8.10 -10.36 -15.71
CA VAL A 172 6.96 -10.33 -14.77
C VAL A 172 5.94 -9.27 -15.19
N THR A 173 6.40 -8.08 -15.59
CA THR A 173 5.50 -7.02 -16.07
C THR A 173 4.73 -7.45 -17.32
N SER A 174 5.37 -8.17 -18.24
CA SER A 174 4.70 -8.68 -19.45
C SER A 174 3.66 -9.76 -19.14
N GLU A 175 3.95 -10.67 -18.20
CA GLU A 175 3.03 -11.71 -17.74
C GLU A 175 1.81 -11.13 -17.01
N LEU A 176 2.04 -10.13 -16.14
CA LEU A 176 0.96 -9.41 -15.46
C LEU A 176 0.07 -8.67 -16.45
N ARG A 177 0.64 -8.04 -17.49
CA ARG A 177 -0.15 -7.39 -18.55
C ARG A 177 -1.06 -8.37 -19.28
N VAL A 178 -0.55 -9.55 -19.62
CA VAL A 178 -1.35 -10.61 -20.28
C VAL A 178 -2.46 -11.12 -19.36
N THR A 179 -2.14 -11.32 -18.07
CA THR A 179 -3.15 -11.78 -17.10
C THR A 179 -4.25 -10.74 -16.92
N LEU A 180 -3.88 -9.46 -16.85
CA LEU A 180 -4.81 -8.36 -16.69
C LEU A 180 -5.72 -8.19 -17.91
N THR A 181 -5.20 -8.30 -19.12
CA THR A 181 -6.03 -8.26 -20.33
C THR A 181 -6.98 -9.47 -20.42
N ASN A 182 -6.52 -10.65 -20.01
CA ASN A 182 -7.38 -11.85 -19.96
C ASN A 182 -8.52 -11.68 -18.93
N GLN A 183 -8.23 -11.19 -17.72
CA GLN A 183 -9.24 -10.91 -16.71
C GLN A 183 -10.23 -9.84 -17.17
N GLN A 184 -9.75 -8.78 -17.84
CA GLN A 184 -10.62 -7.76 -18.43
C GLN A 184 -11.59 -8.34 -19.45
N ASN A 185 -11.12 -9.24 -20.32
CA ASN A 185 -11.98 -9.92 -21.29
C ASN A 185 -13.02 -10.81 -20.60
N GLN A 186 -12.62 -11.59 -19.59
CA GLN A 186 -13.55 -12.42 -18.82
C GLN A 186 -14.64 -11.59 -18.13
N ILE A 187 -14.28 -10.45 -17.53
CA ILE A 187 -15.24 -9.53 -16.91
C ILE A 187 -16.23 -9.01 -17.95
N LYS A 188 -15.75 -8.66 -19.14
CA LYS A 188 -16.59 -8.18 -20.24
C LYS A 188 -17.58 -9.24 -20.71
N ASP A 189 -17.14 -10.48 -20.86
CA ASP A 189 -17.98 -11.60 -21.29
C ASP A 189 -19.03 -11.96 -20.23
N LEU A 190 -18.65 -11.97 -18.95
CA LEU A 190 -19.58 -12.15 -17.84
C LEU A 190 -20.62 -11.03 -17.80
N HIS A 191 -20.20 -9.77 -18.01
CA HIS A 191 -21.10 -8.63 -18.05
C HIS A 191 -22.13 -8.75 -19.19
N LEU A 192 -21.70 -9.17 -20.38
CA LEU A 192 -22.61 -9.44 -21.51
C LEU A 192 -23.60 -10.56 -21.17
N THR A 193 -23.12 -11.63 -20.56
CA THR A 193 -23.93 -12.78 -20.15
C THR A 193 -25.00 -12.36 -19.15
N VAL A 194 -24.62 -11.64 -18.09
CA VAL A 194 -25.54 -11.12 -17.06
C VAL A 194 -26.57 -10.16 -17.69
N SER A 195 -26.16 -9.31 -18.62
CA SER A 195 -27.08 -8.42 -19.33
C SER A 195 -28.13 -9.20 -20.11
N ASN A 196 -27.74 -10.27 -20.80
CA ASN A 196 -28.69 -11.13 -21.54
C ASN A 196 -29.66 -11.83 -20.58
N TRP A 197 -29.17 -12.44 -19.51
CA TRP A 197 -30.01 -13.05 -18.48
C TRP A 197 -31.01 -12.07 -17.86
N CYS A 198 -30.63 -10.80 -17.67
CA CYS A 198 -31.52 -9.76 -17.17
C CYS A 198 -32.66 -9.45 -18.15
N ILE A 199 -32.40 -9.48 -19.45
CA ILE A 199 -33.43 -9.32 -20.49
C ILE A 199 -34.38 -10.52 -20.46
N ASP A 200 -33.84 -11.74 -20.46
CA ASP A 200 -34.63 -12.98 -20.46
C ASP A 200 -35.49 -13.10 -19.20
N TYR A 201 -34.93 -12.77 -18.03
CA TYR A 201 -35.66 -12.76 -16.77
C TYR A 201 -36.84 -11.78 -16.80
N LYS A 202 -36.65 -10.58 -17.36
CA LYS A 202 -37.74 -9.59 -17.52
C LYS A 202 -38.82 -10.08 -18.48
N ALA A 203 -38.44 -10.78 -19.55
CA ALA A 203 -39.41 -11.36 -20.49
C ALA A 203 -40.25 -12.46 -19.80
N LEU A 204 -39.59 -13.37 -19.08
CA LEU A 204 -40.25 -14.44 -18.33
C LEU A 204 -41.17 -13.90 -17.23
N GLN A 205 -40.77 -12.81 -16.56
CA GLN A 205 -41.59 -12.16 -15.53
C GLN A 205 -42.91 -11.62 -16.11
N LYS A 206 -42.89 -11.06 -17.33
CA LYS A 206 -44.11 -10.60 -18.00
C LYS A 206 -45.02 -11.76 -18.41
N GLU A 207 -44.45 -12.87 -18.87
CA GLU A 207 -45.22 -14.05 -19.22
C GLU A 207 -45.91 -14.66 -17.99
N LYS A 208 -45.18 -14.73 -16.86
CA LYS A 208 -45.75 -15.15 -15.57
C LYS A 208 -46.95 -14.28 -15.18
N GLU A 209 -46.81 -12.95 -15.23
CA GLU A 209 -47.90 -12.03 -14.89
C GLU A 209 -49.12 -12.21 -15.82
N ASN A 210 -48.88 -12.42 -17.13
CA ASN A 210 -49.94 -12.69 -18.08
C ASN A 210 -50.69 -13.99 -17.74
N LEU A 211 -49.96 -15.06 -17.41
CA LEU A 211 -50.56 -16.34 -17.01
C LEU A 211 -51.33 -16.24 -15.68
N GLU A 212 -50.81 -15.51 -14.69
CA GLU A 212 -51.50 -15.25 -13.42
C GLU A 212 -52.83 -14.53 -13.67
N ASN A 213 -52.84 -13.52 -14.54
CA ASN A 213 -54.06 -12.80 -14.94
C ASN A 213 -55.07 -13.72 -15.65
N ILE A 214 -54.61 -14.59 -16.55
CA ILE A 214 -55.48 -15.57 -17.23
C ILE A 214 -56.09 -16.55 -16.22
N CYS A 215 -55.28 -17.09 -15.31
CA CYS A 215 -55.74 -18.00 -14.26
C CYS A 215 -56.77 -17.34 -13.33
N GLU A 216 -56.53 -16.09 -12.91
CA GLU A 216 -57.51 -15.33 -12.14
C GLU A 216 -58.83 -15.14 -12.89
N ASN A 217 -58.76 -14.78 -14.17
CA ASN A 217 -59.94 -14.57 -15.00
C ASN A 217 -60.75 -15.86 -15.18
N LEU A 218 -60.08 -16.99 -15.45
CA LEU A 218 -60.71 -18.30 -15.53
C LEU A 218 -61.39 -18.66 -14.20
N LYS A 219 -60.71 -18.47 -13.07
CA LYS A 219 -61.29 -18.73 -11.74
C LYS A 219 -62.55 -17.90 -11.50
N LYS A 220 -62.53 -16.61 -11.85
CA LYS A 220 -63.70 -15.71 -11.77
C LYS A 220 -64.85 -16.19 -12.66
N CYS A 221 -64.57 -16.64 -13.89
CA CYS A 221 -65.58 -17.19 -14.81
C CYS A 221 -66.21 -18.48 -14.29
N PHE A 222 -65.42 -19.43 -13.80
CA PHE A 222 -65.92 -20.66 -13.20
C PHE A 222 -66.80 -20.38 -11.98
N GLN A 223 -66.39 -19.46 -11.11
CA GLN A 223 -67.17 -19.10 -9.93
C GLN A 223 -68.50 -18.43 -10.28
N LYS A 224 -68.52 -17.57 -11.31
CA LYS A 224 -69.78 -17.05 -11.86
C LYS A 224 -70.68 -18.17 -12.37
N HIS A 225 -70.14 -19.12 -13.13
CA HIS A 225 -70.93 -20.23 -13.66
C HIS A 225 -71.51 -21.11 -12.55
N LEU A 226 -70.74 -21.41 -11.50
CA LEU A 226 -71.24 -22.13 -10.32
C LEU A 226 -72.40 -21.39 -9.65
N ASN A 227 -72.32 -20.06 -9.51
CA ASN A 227 -73.41 -19.26 -8.97
C ASN A 227 -74.66 -19.26 -9.86
N TYR A 228 -74.50 -19.29 -11.19
CA TYR A 228 -75.62 -19.42 -12.13
C TYR A 228 -76.24 -20.83 -12.13
N MET A 229 -75.44 -21.86 -11.85
CA MET A 229 -75.87 -23.25 -11.73
C MET A 229 -76.34 -23.59 -10.30
N CYS A 230 -76.71 -22.58 -9.49
CA CYS A 230 -77.41 -22.80 -8.22
C CYS A 230 -78.78 -23.40 -8.55
N ILE A 231 -78.79 -24.71 -8.79
CA ILE A 231 -79.97 -25.55 -8.83
C ILE A 231 -80.57 -25.41 -7.44
N ASP A 232 -81.75 -24.82 -7.38
CA ASP A 232 -82.55 -24.77 -6.17
C ASP A 232 -82.96 -26.20 -5.83
N PHE A 233 -82.15 -26.88 -5.02
CA PHE A 233 -82.48 -28.21 -4.50
C PHE A 233 -83.66 -28.16 -3.52
N GLY A 234 -84.20 -26.96 -3.20
CA GLY A 234 -85.36 -26.77 -2.36
C GLY A 234 -86.69 -27.27 -2.95
N GLU A 235 -86.78 -27.55 -4.25
CA GLU A 235 -87.99 -28.11 -4.86
C GLU A 235 -88.06 -29.66 -4.88
N PHE A 236 -87.04 -30.36 -4.36
CA PHE A 236 -87.08 -31.83 -4.24
C PHE A 236 -87.62 -32.36 -2.91
N GLU A 237 -88.26 -31.53 -2.09
CA GLU A 237 -89.12 -32.00 -0.99
C GLU A 237 -90.43 -32.60 -1.54
N SER A 238 -90.34 -33.74 -2.23
CA SER A 238 -91.37 -34.79 -2.30
C SER A 238 -91.05 -35.82 -3.39
N MET A 239 -89.97 -36.60 -3.23
CA MET A 239 -89.98 -37.93 -3.84
C MET A 239 -90.90 -38.83 -3.01
N PRO A 240 -91.98 -39.39 -3.57
CA PRO A 240 -92.83 -40.32 -2.84
C PRO A 240 -92.00 -41.56 -2.42
N PRO A 241 -92.28 -42.15 -1.26
CA PRO A 241 -91.56 -43.34 -0.80
C PRO A 241 -91.72 -44.48 -1.81
N PHE A 242 -90.58 -45.08 -2.20
CA PHE A 242 -90.55 -46.24 -3.09
C PHE A 242 -91.38 -47.40 -2.49
N PRO A 243 -92.26 -48.05 -3.28
CA PRO A 243 -93.21 -49.02 -2.75
C PRO A 243 -92.59 -50.41 -2.69
N PHE A 244 -91.66 -50.65 -1.77
CA PHE A 244 -91.19 -52.03 -1.50
C PHE A 244 -90.91 -52.25 -0.02
N ALA A 245 -91.96 -52.57 0.75
CA ALA A 245 -91.84 -53.35 2.00
C ALA A 245 -93.21 -53.81 2.51
N LYS A 246 -93.74 -54.91 1.97
CA LYS A 246 -94.61 -55.83 2.73
C LYS A 246 -94.33 -57.26 2.29
N TYR A 247 -93.52 -57.97 3.05
CA TYR A 247 -93.59 -59.43 3.11
C TYR A 247 -94.23 -59.80 4.46
N PRO A 248 -95.23 -60.71 4.48
CA PRO A 248 -95.90 -61.10 5.71
C PRO A 248 -95.03 -62.07 6.52
N VAL A 249 -94.98 -61.85 7.83
CA VAL A 249 -94.46 -62.81 8.80
C VAL A 249 -95.57 -63.84 9.05
N LEU A 250 -95.27 -65.11 8.80
CA LEU A 250 -96.12 -66.26 9.13
C LEU A 250 -96.00 -66.55 10.64
N GLU A 251 -97.13 -66.63 11.34
CA GLU A 251 -97.29 -67.40 12.59
C GLU A 251 -97.67 -68.85 12.27
#